data_AF-B6Y8G8-F1
#
_entry.id   AF-B6Y8G8-F1
#
_cell.length_a   1.000
_cell.length_b   1.000
_cell.length_c   1.000
_cell.angle_alpha   90.00
_cell.angle_beta   90.00
_cell.angle_gamma   90.00
#
_symmetry.space_group_name_H-M   'P 1'
#
loop_
_entity.id
_entity.type
_entity.pdbx_description
1 polymer ?
#
loop_
_entity_poly.entity_id
_entity_poly.type
_entity_poly.pdbx_seq_one_letter_code
_entity_poly.pdbx_strand_id
1 'polypeptide(L)'
;MEFCITESRQEIKMLLAHNIKECLSYLLPGGKFGYGFYSGNINKDHLMVVAEGKQTGTWYNCDKKTNGDIIELWSIITNRTDFSEITSLITKWLSERIIAKYSYLDKNNEAIAYVYLYKNNYRHIWNLRTSRNGLKPLYNIPGIIKSDEVIIVKGENRADSLIKRGFTATTAIDDDIEKTDWSMLTDKHIIIWPEKDEQYVKKVAVELDNLGMSCENPESLGISSENRESLSVLSEKKAFPASHYLNDKSPSPEDIILPRILTPGGLLLLGGAPKVGKTDLLLSWLAHLSAGLPVF
;
A
#
# COMPACT_ATOMS: atom_id res chain seq x y z
N MET A 1 9.56 15.17 14.01
CA MET A 1 9.38 14.93 12.56
C MET A 1 8.24 15.84 12.14
N GLU A 2 8.57 16.99 11.57
CA GLU A 2 7.60 18.06 11.31
C GLU A 2 6.53 17.58 10.32
N PHE A 3 5.29 17.71 10.74
CA PHE A 3 4.15 17.56 9.87
C PHE A 3 4.12 18.78 8.96
N CYS A 4 4.59 18.61 7.72
CA CYS A 4 4.50 19.66 6.72
C CYS A 4 3.09 19.63 6.13
N ILE A 5 2.15 20.29 6.81
CA ILE A 5 1.00 20.81 6.08
C ILE A 5 1.56 21.89 5.17
N THR A 6 1.23 21.76 3.90
CA THR A 6 1.30 22.82 2.90
C THR A 6 1.12 24.24 3.47
N GLU A 7 1.85 25.22 2.95
CA GLU A 7 1.54 26.63 3.21
C GLU A 7 0.34 27.11 2.39
N SER A 8 -0.23 26.23 1.54
CA SER A 8 -1.38 26.56 0.72
C SER A 8 -2.63 26.75 1.59
N ARG A 9 -3.10 28.00 1.65
CA ARG A 9 -4.38 28.36 2.28
C ARG A 9 -5.54 27.49 1.76
N GLN A 10 -5.53 27.13 0.47
CA GLN A 10 -6.60 26.32 -0.13
C GLN A 10 -6.60 24.89 0.40
N GLU A 11 -5.43 24.28 0.54
CA GLU A 11 -5.31 22.91 1.01
C GLU A 11 -5.58 22.81 2.52
N ILE A 12 -5.15 23.80 3.31
CA ILE A 12 -5.57 23.95 4.72
C ILE A 12 -7.10 24.03 4.84
N LYS A 13 -7.76 24.86 4.01
CA LYS A 13 -9.24 24.93 3.99
C LYS A 13 -9.87 23.58 3.70
N MET A 14 -9.36 22.85 2.70
CA MET A 14 -9.87 21.51 2.38
C MET A 14 -9.68 20.54 3.56
N LEU A 15 -8.52 20.52 4.20
CA LEU A 15 -8.24 19.67 5.36
C LEU A 15 -9.18 19.97 6.53
N LEU A 16 -9.40 21.26 6.82
CA LEU A 16 -10.33 21.70 7.84
C LEU A 16 -11.79 21.35 7.50
N ALA A 17 -12.19 21.46 6.23
CA ALA A 17 -13.53 21.10 5.77
C ALA A 17 -13.82 19.60 5.93
N HIS A 18 -12.85 18.71 5.63
CA HIS A 18 -13.01 17.28 5.86
C HIS A 18 -13.11 16.94 7.36
N ASN A 19 -12.50 17.75 8.22
CA ASN A 19 -12.54 17.61 9.67
C ASN A 19 -13.54 18.59 10.34
N ILE A 20 -14.50 19.14 9.58
CA ILE A 20 -15.28 20.32 10.02
C ILE A 20 -16.05 20.08 11.32
N LYS A 21 -16.63 18.89 11.51
CA LYS A 21 -17.46 18.60 12.68
C LYS A 21 -16.65 18.70 13.99
N GLU A 22 -15.46 18.11 13.98
CA GLU A 22 -14.53 18.19 15.12
C GLU A 22 -13.90 19.58 15.24
N CYS A 23 -13.59 20.22 14.11
CA CYS A 23 -13.02 21.57 14.07
C CYS A 23 -13.93 22.57 14.76
N LEU A 24 -15.22 22.57 14.42
CA LEU A 24 -16.18 23.49 14.99
C LEU A 24 -16.47 23.20 16.46
N SER A 25 -16.52 21.92 16.84
CA SER A 25 -16.66 21.53 18.25
C SER A 25 -15.47 21.96 19.12
N TYR A 26 -14.27 22.00 18.53
CA TYR A 26 -13.06 22.49 19.18
C TYR A 26 -13.03 24.02 19.28
N LEU A 27 -13.34 24.72 18.18
CA LEU A 27 -13.31 26.18 18.10
C LEU A 27 -14.42 26.84 18.92
N LEU A 28 -15.61 26.25 18.92
CA LEU A 28 -16.83 26.82 19.49
C LEU A 28 -17.46 25.82 20.47
N PRO A 29 -16.84 25.60 21.64
CA PRO A 29 -17.34 24.63 22.61
C PRO A 29 -18.77 25.01 23.06
N GLY A 30 -19.69 24.06 22.98
CA GLY A 30 -21.11 24.25 23.33
C GLY A 30 -22.02 24.64 22.16
N GLY A 31 -21.50 24.75 20.94
CA GLY A 31 -22.32 24.90 19.75
C GLY A 31 -23.12 23.65 19.38
N LYS A 32 -24.09 23.80 18.49
CA LYS A 32 -25.03 22.73 18.09
C LYS A 32 -25.08 22.57 16.57
N PHE A 33 -25.09 21.33 16.11
CA PHE A 33 -25.36 20.99 14.71
C PHE A 33 -26.87 20.99 14.43
N GLY A 34 -27.26 21.59 13.31
CA GLY A 34 -28.64 21.59 12.84
C GLY A 34 -28.75 22.01 11.37
N TYR A 35 -29.53 21.26 10.59
CA TYR A 35 -29.84 21.59 9.19
C TYR A 35 -28.62 21.88 8.28
N GLY A 36 -27.49 21.18 8.47
CA GLY A 36 -26.26 21.41 7.69
C GLY A 36 -25.41 22.58 8.17
N PHE A 37 -25.78 23.21 9.29
CA PHE A 37 -25.04 24.30 9.93
C PHE A 37 -24.59 23.91 11.34
N TYR A 38 -23.60 24.62 11.84
CA TYR A 38 -23.18 24.64 13.22
C TYR A 38 -23.40 26.02 13.81
N SER A 39 -24.18 26.10 14.88
CA SER A 39 -24.54 27.33 15.55
C SER A 39 -23.78 27.43 16.87
N GLY A 40 -23.03 28.52 17.07
CA GLY A 40 -22.22 28.76 18.26
C GLY A 40 -22.08 30.25 18.55
N ASN A 41 -21.43 30.60 19.67
CA ASN A 41 -21.25 31.99 20.06
C ASN A 41 -19.77 32.33 20.22
N ILE A 42 -19.36 33.54 19.80
CA ILE A 42 -18.04 34.12 20.08
C ILE A 42 -18.26 35.51 20.67
N ASN A 43 -17.69 35.80 21.84
CA ASN A 43 -17.76 37.13 22.46
C ASN A 43 -19.20 37.71 22.56
N LYS A 44 -20.20 36.85 22.79
CA LYS A 44 -21.65 37.13 22.80
C LYS A 44 -22.32 37.29 21.43
N ASP A 45 -21.56 37.36 20.34
CA ASP A 45 -22.11 37.33 19.00
C ASP A 45 -22.49 35.90 18.61
N HIS A 46 -23.60 35.76 17.88
CA HIS A 46 -24.08 34.50 17.34
C HIS A 46 -23.47 34.22 15.96
N LEU A 47 -22.84 33.05 15.83
CA LEU A 47 -22.25 32.59 14.58
C LEU A 47 -22.95 31.34 14.06
N MET A 48 -23.14 31.30 12.75
CA MET A 48 -23.52 30.11 12.01
C MET A 48 -22.40 29.73 11.06
N VAL A 49 -21.98 28.47 11.08
CA VAL A 49 -20.96 27.93 10.19
C VAL A 49 -21.56 26.84 9.32
N VAL A 50 -21.33 26.91 8.02
CA VAL A 50 -21.75 25.86 7.09
C VAL A 50 -20.93 24.61 7.37
N ALA A 51 -21.60 23.52 7.74
CA ALA A 51 -20.96 22.24 8.08
C ALA A 51 -21.07 21.21 6.96
N GLU A 52 -21.95 21.42 5.97
CA GLU A 52 -22.19 20.50 4.88
C GLU A 52 -22.34 21.23 3.53
N GLY A 53 -21.91 20.59 2.44
CA GLY A 53 -22.02 21.12 1.08
C GLY A 53 -20.83 21.94 0.60
N LYS A 54 -20.98 22.63 -0.54
CA LYS A 54 -19.88 23.30 -1.25
C LYS A 54 -19.23 24.45 -0.49
N GLN A 55 -19.95 25.06 0.46
CA GLN A 55 -19.47 26.19 1.26
C GLN A 55 -19.03 25.76 2.66
N THR A 56 -18.76 24.47 2.88
CA THR A 56 -18.32 23.95 4.18
C THR A 56 -17.12 24.74 4.71
N GLY A 57 -17.23 25.23 5.95
CA GLY A 57 -16.22 26.07 6.59
C GLY A 57 -16.46 27.58 6.47
N THR A 58 -17.42 28.03 5.67
CA THR A 58 -17.83 29.45 5.66
C THR A 58 -18.64 29.76 6.91
N TRP A 59 -18.28 30.84 7.62
CA TRP A 59 -19.01 31.32 8.80
C TRP A 59 -19.71 32.64 8.53
N TYR A 60 -20.79 32.88 9.27
CA TYR A 60 -21.60 34.10 9.25
C TYR A 60 -21.89 34.55 10.67
N ASN A 61 -21.66 35.82 10.96
CA ASN A 61 -22.02 36.47 12.22
C ASN A 61 -23.39 37.16 12.04
N CYS A 62 -24.38 36.70 12.80
CA CYS A 62 -25.76 37.16 12.68
C CYS A 62 -25.97 38.58 13.19
N ASP A 63 -25.19 39.01 14.18
CA ASP A 63 -25.32 40.34 14.81
C ASP A 63 -24.64 41.43 13.97
N LYS A 64 -23.42 41.15 13.49
CA LYS A 64 -22.59 42.10 12.73
C LYS A 64 -22.79 42.03 11.22
N LYS A 65 -23.51 41.03 10.71
CA LYS A 65 -23.71 40.76 9.28
C LYS A 65 -22.41 40.61 8.49
N THR A 66 -21.37 40.06 9.12
CA THR A 66 -20.08 39.75 8.50
C THR A 66 -19.97 38.26 8.23
N ASN A 67 -19.14 37.88 7.26
CA ASN A 67 -18.81 36.49 6.97
C ASN A 67 -17.31 36.33 6.71
N GLY A 68 -16.85 35.09 6.70
CA GLY A 68 -15.48 34.75 6.40
C GLY A 68 -15.29 33.25 6.24
N ASP A 69 -14.04 32.85 6.09
CA ASP A 69 -13.68 31.44 5.96
C ASP A 69 -13.20 30.81 7.28
N ILE A 70 -13.05 29.49 7.28
CA ILE A 70 -12.67 28.73 8.48
C ILE A 70 -11.31 29.17 9.05
N ILE A 71 -10.36 29.62 8.23
CA ILE A 71 -9.04 30.09 8.69
C ILE A 71 -9.19 31.46 9.37
N GLU A 72 -10.05 32.32 8.84
CA GLU A 72 -10.41 33.58 9.51
C GLU A 72 -11.13 33.34 10.82
N LEU A 73 -11.95 32.27 10.93
CA LEU A 73 -12.54 31.87 12.20
C LEU A 73 -11.46 31.49 13.23
N TRP A 74 -10.44 30.74 12.82
CA TRP A 74 -9.27 30.44 13.64
C TRP A 74 -8.55 31.72 14.08
N SER A 75 -8.33 32.67 13.17
CA SER A 75 -7.72 33.97 13.46
C SER A 75 -8.49 34.74 14.54
N ILE A 76 -9.82 34.83 14.42
CA ILE A 76 -10.70 35.52 15.37
C ILE A 76 -10.64 34.86 16.76
N ILE A 77 -10.72 33.53 16.83
CA ILE A 77 -10.80 32.79 18.10
C ILE A 77 -9.45 32.77 18.81
N THR A 78 -8.35 32.63 18.07
CA THR A 78 -7.00 32.59 18.64
C THR A 78 -6.42 33.98 18.89
N ASN A 79 -7.11 35.03 18.43
CA ASN A 79 -6.64 36.42 18.43
C ASN A 79 -5.24 36.53 17.80
N ARG A 80 -5.08 35.92 16.62
CA ARG A 80 -3.84 35.92 15.83
C ARG A 80 -4.11 36.50 14.46
N THR A 81 -3.20 37.33 13.97
CA THR A 81 -3.28 37.95 12.63
C THR A 81 -2.20 37.42 11.70
N ASP A 82 -1.11 36.89 12.25
CA ASP A 82 -0.02 36.31 11.47
C ASP A 82 -0.44 34.94 10.92
N PHE A 83 -0.37 34.80 9.59
CA PHE A 83 -0.79 33.59 8.90
C PHE A 83 0.12 32.39 9.23
N SER A 84 1.40 32.59 9.47
CA SER A 84 2.34 31.53 9.88
C SER A 84 1.99 30.99 11.26
N GLU A 85 1.67 31.88 12.22
CA GLU A 85 1.22 31.47 13.55
C GLU A 85 -0.10 30.68 13.50
N ILE A 86 -1.09 31.18 12.75
CA ILE A 86 -2.38 30.50 12.55
C ILE A 86 -2.16 29.13 11.90
N THR A 87 -1.34 29.07 10.86
CA THR A 87 -1.02 27.83 10.15
C THR A 87 -0.34 26.83 11.09
N SER A 88 0.57 27.28 11.95
CA SER A 88 1.21 26.42 12.96
C SER A 88 0.20 25.82 13.95
N LEU A 89 -0.75 26.64 14.43
CA LEU A 89 -1.82 26.17 15.32
C LEU A 89 -2.76 25.16 14.66
N ILE A 90 -3.23 25.47 13.45
CA ILE A 90 -4.05 24.56 12.65
C ILE A 90 -3.29 23.26 12.38
N THR A 91 -2.00 23.38 12.06
CA THR A 91 -1.17 22.23 11.72
C THR A 91 -1.01 21.30 12.90
N LYS A 92 -0.73 21.86 14.08
CA LYS A 92 -0.71 21.10 15.33
C LYS A 92 -2.05 20.41 15.57
N TRP A 93 -3.17 21.12 15.43
CA TRP A 93 -4.50 20.57 15.65
C TRP A 93 -4.86 19.43 14.68
N LEU A 94 -4.51 19.57 13.39
CA LEU A 94 -4.70 18.51 12.39
C LEU A 94 -3.80 17.30 12.67
N SER A 95 -2.56 17.52 13.12
CA SER A 95 -1.60 16.44 13.40
C SER A 95 -2.06 15.49 14.50
N GLU A 96 -2.74 15.99 15.53
CA GLU A 96 -3.27 15.20 16.66
C GLU A 96 -4.42 14.25 16.26
N ARG A 97 -4.90 14.37 15.01
CA ARG A 97 -5.99 13.56 14.44
C ARG A 97 -5.52 12.51 13.44
N ILE A 98 -4.24 12.48 13.14
CA ILE A 98 -3.66 11.47 12.25
C ILE A 98 -3.47 10.19 13.05
N ILE A 99 -3.97 9.08 12.51
CA ILE A 99 -3.83 7.74 13.11
C ILE A 99 -2.78 6.89 12.39
N ALA A 100 -2.48 7.21 11.12
CA ALA A 100 -1.43 6.55 10.37
C ALA A 100 -0.81 7.50 9.35
N LYS A 101 0.49 7.30 9.07
CA LYS A 101 1.26 7.99 8.06
C LYS A 101 2.04 6.96 7.25
N TYR A 102 1.89 7.01 5.93
CA TYR A 102 2.63 6.17 5.00
C TYR A 102 3.49 7.05 4.09
N SER A 103 4.75 6.68 3.92
CA SER A 103 5.70 7.43 3.10
C SER A 103 5.99 6.64 1.83
N TYR A 104 5.74 7.24 0.68
CA TYR A 104 6.06 6.65 -0.61
C TYR A 104 7.44 7.15 -1.01
N LEU A 105 8.32 6.20 -1.32
CA LEU A 105 9.72 6.47 -1.65
C LEU A 105 9.95 6.15 -3.12
N ASP A 106 10.82 6.90 -3.78
CA ASP A 106 11.33 6.53 -5.10
C ASP A 106 12.46 5.50 -5.01
N LYS A 107 13.03 5.17 -6.18
CA LYS A 107 14.18 4.25 -6.31
C LYS A 107 15.43 4.68 -5.53
N ASN A 108 15.57 5.96 -5.20
CA ASN A 108 16.71 6.52 -4.47
C ASN A 108 16.43 6.64 -2.96
N ASN A 109 15.25 6.20 -2.48
CA ASN A 109 14.75 6.39 -1.13
C ASN A 109 14.38 7.86 -0.80
N GLU A 110 14.10 8.68 -1.81
CA GLU A 110 13.56 10.02 -1.60
C GLU A 110 12.03 9.96 -1.50
N ALA A 111 11.45 10.74 -0.58
CA ALA A 111 10.00 10.78 -0.42
C ALA A 111 9.32 11.48 -1.61
N ILE A 112 8.38 10.77 -2.23
CA ILE A 112 7.62 11.20 -3.40
C ILE A 112 6.11 11.26 -3.18
N ALA A 113 5.62 10.82 -2.03
CA ALA A 113 4.29 11.13 -1.54
C ALA A 113 4.20 10.82 -0.05
N TYR A 114 3.26 11.45 0.63
CA TYR A 114 2.86 11.06 1.97
C TYR A 114 1.35 10.87 2.01
N VAL A 115 0.91 9.76 2.60
CA VAL A 115 -0.51 9.46 2.81
C VAL A 115 -0.79 9.52 4.30
N TYR A 116 -1.70 10.40 4.68
CA TYR A 116 -2.15 10.58 6.06
C TYR A 116 -3.57 10.07 6.21
N LEU A 117 -3.79 9.21 7.20
CA LEU A 117 -5.12 8.72 7.57
C LEU A 117 -5.56 9.44 8.85
N TYR A 118 -6.70 10.11 8.78
CA TYR A 118 -7.31 10.82 9.90
C TYR A 118 -8.33 9.94 10.65
N LYS A 119 -8.64 10.29 11.89
CA LYS A 119 -9.64 9.61 12.76
C LYS A 119 -11.02 9.47 12.12
N ASN A 120 -11.41 10.42 11.27
CA ASN A 120 -12.67 10.42 10.53
C ASN A 120 -12.61 9.57 9.23
N ASN A 121 -11.60 8.71 9.07
CA ASN A 121 -11.31 7.92 7.86
C ASN A 121 -10.98 8.76 6.61
N TYR A 122 -10.78 10.07 6.74
CA TYR A 122 -10.31 10.89 5.63
C TYR A 122 -8.84 10.56 5.32
N ARG A 123 -8.54 10.38 4.04
CA ARG A 123 -7.20 10.14 3.53
C ARG A 123 -6.72 11.38 2.78
N HIS A 124 -5.56 11.88 3.18
CA HIS A 124 -4.93 13.03 2.55
C HIS A 124 -3.59 12.63 1.95
N ILE A 125 -3.44 12.87 0.65
CA ILE A 125 -2.18 12.65 -0.07
C ILE A 125 -1.47 13.99 -0.21
N TRP A 126 -0.23 14.05 0.26
CA TRP A 126 0.59 15.25 0.19
C TRP A 126 1.84 15.01 -0.68
N ASN A 127 2.21 16.04 -1.45
CA ASN A 127 3.40 16.08 -2.31
C ASN A 127 3.53 14.85 -3.23
N LEU A 128 2.41 14.43 -3.85
CA LEU A 128 2.37 13.29 -4.76
C LEU A 128 3.11 13.62 -6.05
N ARG A 129 4.22 12.94 -6.30
CA ARG A 129 4.90 12.92 -7.59
C ARG A 129 4.43 11.72 -8.41
N THR A 130 4.00 11.98 -9.62
CA THR A 130 3.56 10.96 -10.58
C THR A 130 4.67 10.60 -11.55
N SER A 131 4.52 9.47 -12.23
CA SER A 131 5.38 9.10 -13.35
C SER A 131 5.23 10.07 -14.52
N ARG A 132 6.08 9.94 -15.55
CA ARG A 132 6.00 10.78 -16.76
C ARG A 132 4.63 10.75 -17.44
N ASN A 133 3.91 9.63 -17.29
CA ASN A 133 2.59 9.44 -17.89
C ASN A 133 1.45 9.88 -16.95
N GLY A 134 1.77 10.53 -15.82
CA GLY A 134 0.79 10.96 -14.84
C GLY A 134 0.27 9.84 -13.91
N LEU A 135 0.88 8.65 -13.94
CA LEU A 135 0.48 7.53 -13.10
C LEU A 135 1.05 7.64 -11.68
N LYS A 136 0.29 7.17 -10.70
CA LYS A 136 0.62 7.17 -9.28
C LYS A 136 1.68 6.09 -8.97
N PRO A 137 2.63 6.35 -8.06
CA PRO A 137 3.61 5.35 -7.66
C PRO A 137 2.99 4.25 -6.80
N LEU A 138 3.60 3.05 -6.86
CA LEU A 138 3.34 1.95 -5.94
C LEU A 138 3.96 2.22 -4.56
N TYR A 139 3.40 1.61 -3.52
CA TYR A 139 4.02 1.62 -2.19
C TYR A 139 5.29 0.74 -2.18
N ASN A 140 6.29 1.09 -1.37
CA ASN A 140 7.50 0.29 -1.17
C ASN A 140 8.35 0.02 -2.45
N ILE A 141 8.49 1.02 -3.34
CA ILE A 141 9.35 0.91 -4.54
C ILE A 141 10.78 0.43 -4.22
N PRO A 142 11.47 0.92 -3.16
CA PRO A 142 12.79 0.39 -2.81
C PRO A 142 12.82 -1.11 -2.51
N GLY A 143 11.76 -1.65 -1.92
CA GLY A 143 11.61 -3.08 -1.66
C GLY A 143 11.36 -3.88 -2.93
N ILE A 144 10.49 -3.37 -3.82
CA ILE A 144 10.18 -3.96 -5.13
C ILE A 144 11.45 -4.12 -5.96
N ILE A 145 12.30 -3.08 -6.01
CA ILE A 145 13.54 -3.11 -6.82
C ILE A 145 14.50 -4.21 -6.35
N LYS A 146 14.57 -4.46 -5.04
CA LYS A 146 15.51 -5.41 -4.41
C LYS A 146 15.04 -6.87 -4.42
N SER A 147 13.79 -7.12 -4.79
CA SER A 147 13.16 -8.44 -4.62
C SER A 147 12.70 -8.96 -5.95
N ASP A 148 12.77 -10.27 -6.18
CA ASP A 148 12.24 -10.90 -7.40
C ASP A 148 10.78 -11.31 -7.26
N GLU A 149 10.27 -11.40 -6.03
CA GLU A 149 8.88 -11.70 -5.70
C GLU A 149 8.22 -10.49 -5.01
N VAL A 150 6.99 -10.18 -5.41
CA VAL A 150 6.21 -9.06 -4.88
C VAL A 150 4.77 -9.48 -4.61
N ILE A 151 4.30 -9.23 -3.39
CA ILE A 151 2.92 -9.46 -2.96
C ILE A 151 2.11 -8.16 -3.07
N ILE A 152 1.02 -8.18 -3.82
CA ILE A 152 0.08 -7.05 -3.92
C ILE A 152 -1.04 -7.25 -2.91
N VAL A 153 -1.31 -6.24 -2.07
CA VAL A 153 -2.36 -6.24 -1.05
C VAL A 153 -3.24 -5.00 -1.14
N LYS A 154 -4.43 -5.03 -0.52
CA LYS A 154 -5.29 -3.85 -0.37
C LYS A 154 -4.93 -3.07 0.90
N GLY A 155 -4.24 -1.94 0.72
CA GLY A 155 -3.93 -0.95 1.75
C GLY A 155 -2.55 -1.07 2.39
N GLU A 156 -2.01 0.08 2.79
CA GLU A 156 -0.62 0.24 3.23
C GLU A 156 -0.34 -0.49 4.56
N ASN A 157 -1.33 -0.53 5.46
CA ASN A 157 -1.22 -1.24 6.74
C ASN A 157 -0.93 -2.75 6.57
N ARG A 158 -1.60 -3.37 5.59
CA ARG A 158 -1.37 -4.79 5.25
C ARG A 158 0.01 -4.97 4.64
N ALA A 159 0.42 -4.07 3.75
CA ALA A 159 1.74 -4.10 3.14
C ALA A 159 2.84 -4.01 4.21
N ASP A 160 2.74 -3.04 5.12
CA ASP A 160 3.66 -2.89 6.25
C ASP A 160 3.72 -4.14 7.14
N SER A 161 2.57 -4.81 7.34
CA SER A 161 2.50 -6.04 8.14
C SER A 161 3.25 -7.19 7.49
N LEU A 162 3.19 -7.32 6.16
CA LEU A 162 3.96 -8.30 5.40
C LEU A 162 5.45 -7.93 5.33
N ILE A 163 5.77 -6.66 5.12
CA ILE A 163 7.15 -6.15 5.10
C ILE A 163 7.86 -6.43 6.43
N LYS A 164 7.19 -6.20 7.56
CA LYS A 164 7.73 -6.52 8.90
C LYS A 164 8.01 -8.01 9.10
N ARG A 165 7.36 -8.88 8.32
CA ARG A 165 7.56 -10.34 8.35
C ARG A 165 8.60 -10.82 7.33
N GLY A 166 9.24 -9.89 6.60
CA GLY A 166 10.30 -10.20 5.64
C GLY A 166 9.84 -10.42 4.20
N PHE A 167 8.55 -10.22 3.91
CA PHE A 167 8.03 -10.31 2.53
C PHE A 167 8.06 -8.95 1.84
N THR A 168 8.26 -8.94 0.53
CA THR A 168 8.12 -7.71 -0.25
C THR A 168 6.67 -7.53 -0.66
N ALA A 169 6.01 -6.54 -0.05
CA ALA A 169 4.62 -6.22 -0.35
C ALA A 169 4.44 -4.80 -0.85
N THR A 170 3.41 -4.59 -1.67
CA THR A 170 3.05 -3.29 -2.25
C THR A 170 1.53 -3.11 -2.34
N THR A 171 1.10 -1.86 -2.58
CA THR A 171 -0.29 -1.49 -2.79
C THR A 171 -0.41 -0.23 -3.64
N ALA A 172 -1.56 -0.06 -4.29
CA ALA A 172 -1.94 1.15 -5.01
C ALA A 172 -2.46 2.23 -4.05
N ILE A 173 -2.19 3.50 -4.36
CA ILE A 173 -2.70 4.64 -3.57
C ILE A 173 -4.22 4.74 -3.76
N ASP A 174 -4.97 4.79 -2.65
CA ASP A 174 -6.44 4.93 -2.62
C ASP A 174 -7.20 3.89 -3.47
N ASP A 175 -6.60 2.71 -3.67
CA ASP A 175 -7.13 1.65 -4.52
C ASP A 175 -7.39 2.08 -5.99
N ASP A 176 -6.72 3.15 -6.46
CA ASP A 176 -6.82 3.67 -7.82
C ASP A 176 -5.97 2.83 -8.81
N ILE A 177 -6.43 1.61 -9.09
CA ILE A 177 -5.69 0.62 -9.90
C ILE A 177 -5.33 1.15 -11.30
N GLU A 178 -6.30 1.71 -12.01
CA GLU A 178 -6.14 2.20 -13.40
C GLU A 178 -5.21 3.42 -13.52
N LYS A 179 -5.00 4.15 -12.41
CA LYS A 179 -4.12 5.32 -12.38
C LYS A 179 -2.78 5.02 -11.73
N THR A 180 -2.48 3.76 -11.46
CA THR A 180 -1.24 3.34 -10.79
C THR A 180 -0.22 2.85 -11.81
N ASP A 181 1.04 3.17 -11.57
CA ASP A 181 2.16 2.73 -12.41
C ASP A 181 2.62 1.32 -11.99
N TRP A 182 2.13 0.31 -12.71
CA TRP A 182 2.47 -1.09 -12.47
C TRP A 182 3.76 -1.55 -13.17
N SER A 183 4.37 -0.69 -13.98
CA SER A 183 5.56 -1.05 -14.78
C SER A 183 6.75 -1.52 -13.94
N MET A 184 6.83 -1.08 -12.68
CA MET A 184 7.87 -1.49 -11.72
C MET A 184 7.83 -2.97 -11.34
N LEU A 185 6.72 -3.67 -11.65
CA LEU A 185 6.57 -5.10 -11.40
C LEU A 185 6.96 -5.97 -12.60
N THR A 186 7.39 -5.37 -13.71
CA THR A 186 7.86 -6.12 -14.89
C THR A 186 9.01 -7.05 -14.49
N ASP A 187 8.99 -8.27 -15.02
CA ASP A 187 9.96 -9.34 -14.74
C ASP A 187 10.00 -9.81 -13.26
N LYS A 188 8.98 -9.47 -12.46
CA LYS A 188 8.83 -9.98 -11.08
C LYS A 188 7.83 -11.13 -11.02
N HIS A 189 8.01 -11.99 -10.03
CA HIS A 189 6.98 -12.95 -9.61
C HIS A 189 5.94 -12.21 -8.78
N ILE A 190 4.70 -12.18 -9.26
CA ILE A 190 3.63 -11.35 -8.67
C ILE A 190 2.59 -12.25 -8.02
N ILE A 191 2.29 -11.98 -6.75
CA ILE A 191 1.26 -12.68 -5.98
C ILE A 191 0.19 -11.68 -5.58
N ILE A 192 -1.06 -11.88 -5.97
CA ILE A 192 -2.16 -11.00 -5.52
C ILE A 192 -2.76 -11.59 -4.26
N TRP A 193 -2.54 -10.97 -3.10
CA TRP A 193 -3.05 -11.47 -1.82
C TRP A 193 -4.57 -11.66 -1.83
N PRO A 194 -5.11 -12.73 -1.20
CA PRO A 194 -6.55 -12.97 -1.23
C PRO A 194 -7.25 -11.95 -0.34
N GLU A 195 -7.97 -11.04 -0.97
CA GLU A 195 -8.76 -10.01 -0.30
C GLU A 195 -10.24 -10.41 -0.27
N LYS A 196 -10.97 -9.95 0.75
CA LYS A 196 -12.45 -10.12 0.79
C LYS A 196 -13.15 -9.40 -0.36
N ASP A 197 -12.50 -8.38 -0.90
CA ASP A 197 -12.97 -7.62 -2.05
C ASP A 197 -12.49 -8.29 -3.35
N GLU A 198 -13.30 -9.20 -3.88
CA GLU A 198 -13.01 -9.85 -5.17
C GLU A 198 -12.86 -8.86 -6.32
N GLN A 199 -13.51 -7.70 -6.24
CA GLN A 199 -13.49 -6.71 -7.30
C GLN A 199 -12.10 -6.06 -7.42
N TYR A 200 -11.46 -5.80 -6.28
CA TYR A 200 -10.08 -5.34 -6.22
C TYR A 200 -9.13 -6.33 -6.90
N VAL A 201 -9.19 -7.61 -6.50
CA VAL A 201 -8.33 -8.67 -7.04
C VAL A 201 -8.49 -8.80 -8.55
N LYS A 202 -9.73 -8.81 -9.04
CA LYS A 202 -10.03 -8.88 -10.49
C LYS A 202 -9.48 -7.68 -11.24
N LYS A 203 -9.62 -6.46 -10.71
CA LYS A 203 -9.09 -5.24 -11.35
C LYS A 203 -7.58 -5.26 -11.45
N VAL A 204 -6.89 -5.65 -10.38
CA VAL A 204 -5.42 -5.78 -10.38
C VAL A 204 -5.00 -6.83 -11.40
N ALA A 205 -5.62 -8.01 -11.40
CA ALA A 205 -5.29 -9.08 -12.34
C ALA A 205 -5.45 -8.63 -13.80
N VAL A 206 -6.54 -7.93 -14.14
CA VAL A 206 -6.75 -7.38 -15.50
C VAL A 206 -5.68 -6.36 -15.87
N GLU A 207 -5.32 -5.45 -14.96
CA GLU A 207 -4.29 -4.44 -15.23
C GLU A 207 -2.90 -5.05 -15.45
N LEU A 208 -2.57 -6.11 -14.70
CA LEU A 208 -1.33 -6.85 -14.88
C LEU A 208 -1.32 -7.65 -16.20
N ASP A 209 -2.44 -8.29 -16.55
CA ASP A 209 -2.58 -9.04 -17.80
C ASP A 209 -2.48 -8.12 -19.04
N ASN A 210 -3.06 -6.92 -18.98
CA ASN A 210 -2.91 -5.90 -20.02
C ASN A 210 -1.45 -5.49 -20.26
N LEU A 211 -0.59 -5.64 -19.25
CA LEU A 211 0.85 -5.37 -19.31
C LEU A 211 1.67 -6.63 -19.63
N GLY A 212 1.02 -7.77 -19.88
CA GLY A 212 1.66 -9.05 -20.18
C GLY A 212 2.31 -9.74 -18.97
N MET A 213 1.93 -9.35 -17.75
CA MET A 213 2.47 -9.92 -16.52
C MET A 213 1.56 -11.03 -16.00
N SER A 214 2.13 -12.21 -15.72
CA SER A 214 1.40 -13.29 -15.07
C SER A 214 1.44 -13.13 -13.56
N CYS A 215 0.29 -13.29 -12.90
CA CYS A 215 0.18 -13.27 -11.44
C CYS A 215 -0.36 -14.60 -10.90
N GLU A 216 0.09 -15.00 -9.72
CA GLU A 216 -0.44 -16.16 -9.01
C GLU A 216 -1.60 -15.76 -8.08
N ASN A 217 -2.64 -16.59 -8.08
CA ASN A 217 -3.74 -16.48 -7.11
C ASN A 217 -3.44 -17.36 -5.89
N PRO A 218 -3.30 -16.81 -4.68
CA PRO A 218 -3.01 -17.53 -3.44
C PRO A 218 -4.10 -18.49 -2.98
N GLU A 219 -5.32 -18.44 -3.53
CA GLU A 219 -6.31 -19.53 -3.33
C GLU A 219 -5.79 -20.87 -3.89
N SER A 220 -5.03 -20.84 -4.99
CA SER A 220 -4.32 -22.02 -5.51
C SER A 220 -3.15 -22.49 -4.65
N LEU A 221 -2.72 -21.63 -3.71
CA LEU A 221 -1.66 -21.88 -2.72
C LEU A 221 -2.23 -22.28 -1.34
N GLY A 222 -3.56 -22.39 -1.19
CA GLY A 222 -4.21 -22.77 0.08
C GLY A 222 -4.25 -21.67 1.14
N ILE A 223 -3.98 -20.41 0.76
CA ILE A 223 -3.97 -19.26 1.67
C ILE A 223 -5.33 -18.58 1.61
N SER A 224 -6.08 -18.57 2.72
CA SER A 224 -7.36 -17.86 2.83
C SER A 224 -7.16 -16.48 3.48
N SER A 225 -8.10 -15.56 3.22
CA SER A 225 -8.10 -14.24 3.87
C SER A 225 -8.22 -14.29 5.41
N GLU A 226 -8.62 -15.45 5.95
CA GLU A 226 -8.83 -15.70 7.39
C GLU A 226 -7.64 -16.42 8.05
N ASN A 227 -6.86 -17.21 7.29
CA ASN A 227 -5.69 -17.93 7.79
C ASN A 227 -4.44 -17.04 7.82
N ARG A 228 -4.38 -16.15 8.83
CA ARG A 228 -3.20 -15.29 9.10
C ARG A 228 -1.91 -16.05 9.44
N GLU A 229 -2.00 -17.36 9.68
CA GLU A 229 -0.89 -18.24 10.10
C GLU A 229 -0.24 -19.03 8.96
N SER A 230 -0.77 -19.02 7.74
CA SER A 230 -0.20 -19.77 6.59
C SER A 230 0.80 -18.95 5.75
N LEU A 231 1.67 -18.16 6.39
CA LEU A 231 2.79 -17.46 5.72
C LEU A 231 4.02 -18.36 5.57
N SER A 232 4.08 -19.49 6.29
CA SER A 232 5.10 -20.52 6.09
C SER A 232 5.01 -21.20 4.72
N VAL A 233 3.83 -21.21 4.10
CA VAL A 233 3.61 -21.82 2.78
C VAL A 233 4.30 -21.04 1.65
N LEU A 234 4.37 -19.71 1.75
CA LEU A 234 5.13 -18.88 0.81
C LEU A 234 6.65 -19.09 0.96
N SER A 235 7.12 -19.36 2.18
CA SER A 235 8.52 -19.67 2.45
C SER A 235 8.96 -21.02 1.86
N GLU A 236 8.06 -21.98 1.67
CA GLU A 236 8.40 -23.35 1.25
C GLU A 236 8.35 -23.56 -0.27
N LYS A 237 7.76 -22.64 -1.04
CA LYS A 237 7.65 -22.76 -2.51
C LYS A 237 8.27 -21.55 -3.21
N LYS A 238 9.60 -21.48 -3.25
CA LYS A 238 10.29 -20.61 -4.19
C LYS A 238 10.20 -21.20 -5.60
N ALA A 239 9.30 -20.67 -6.42
CA ALA A 239 9.32 -20.90 -7.86
C ALA A 239 10.16 -19.79 -8.51
N PHE A 240 11.28 -20.16 -9.12
CA PHE A 240 12.12 -19.20 -9.84
C PHE A 240 11.70 -19.15 -11.32
N PRO A 241 11.66 -17.96 -11.94
CA PRO A 241 11.41 -17.85 -13.38
C PRO A 241 12.49 -18.58 -14.17
N ALA A 242 12.16 -19.10 -15.35
CA ALA A 242 13.11 -19.86 -16.18
C ALA A 242 14.40 -19.07 -16.47
N SER A 243 14.30 -17.74 -16.59
CA SER A 243 15.44 -16.83 -16.75
C SER A 243 16.45 -16.90 -15.62
N HIS A 244 16.00 -17.10 -14.37
CA HIS A 244 16.89 -17.25 -13.21
C HIS A 244 17.78 -18.49 -13.36
N TYR A 245 17.23 -19.61 -13.81
CA TYR A 245 18.02 -20.83 -14.05
C TYR A 245 18.92 -20.71 -15.28
N LEU A 246 18.46 -20.04 -16.34
CA LEU A 246 19.25 -19.81 -17.55
C LEU A 246 20.46 -18.89 -17.31
N ASN A 247 20.36 -18.00 -16.34
CA ASN A 247 21.42 -17.06 -15.96
C ASN A 247 22.32 -17.57 -14.81
N ASP A 248 22.05 -18.76 -14.28
CA ASP A 248 22.84 -19.35 -13.20
C ASP A 248 24.21 -19.82 -13.73
N LYS A 249 25.27 -19.13 -13.31
CA LYS A 249 26.67 -19.42 -13.64
C LYS A 249 27.43 -20.12 -12.51
N SER A 250 26.71 -20.62 -11.49
CA SER A 250 27.31 -21.38 -10.41
C SER A 250 28.08 -22.59 -10.97
N PRO A 251 29.27 -22.91 -10.44
CA PRO A 251 30.03 -24.06 -10.90
C PRO A 251 29.19 -25.33 -10.73
N SER A 252 29.25 -26.22 -11.73
CA SER A 252 28.62 -27.54 -11.61
C SER A 252 29.21 -28.28 -10.42
N PRO A 253 28.39 -28.86 -9.53
CA PRO A 253 28.88 -29.78 -8.51
C PRO A 253 29.66 -30.94 -9.15
N GLU A 254 30.63 -31.50 -8.43
CA GLU A 254 31.42 -32.64 -8.92
C GLU A 254 30.56 -33.89 -9.19
N ASP A 255 29.36 -33.96 -8.60
CA ASP A 255 28.39 -35.03 -8.81
C ASP A 255 27.29 -34.65 -9.81
N ILE A 256 27.15 -35.48 -10.87
CA ILE A 256 26.13 -35.40 -11.93
C ILE A 256 24.68 -35.47 -11.37
N ILE A 257 24.51 -35.88 -10.11
CA ILE A 257 23.22 -36.15 -9.47
C ILE A 257 22.74 -34.95 -8.61
N LEU A 258 23.53 -33.88 -8.45
CA LEU A 258 23.04 -32.64 -7.81
C LEU A 258 22.34 -31.71 -8.83
N PRO A 259 21.47 -30.81 -8.34
CA PRO A 259 20.00 -30.83 -8.43
C PRO A 259 19.41 -30.56 -9.84
N ARG A 260 20.04 -31.01 -10.93
CA ARG A 260 19.53 -30.74 -12.30
C ARG A 260 18.72 -31.87 -12.93
N ILE A 261 18.79 -33.10 -12.40
CA ILE A 261 18.05 -34.26 -12.94
C ILE A 261 16.78 -34.58 -12.13
N LEU A 262 16.87 -34.55 -10.79
CA LEU A 262 15.76 -34.81 -9.89
C LEU A 262 15.70 -33.71 -8.83
N THR A 263 14.83 -32.73 -9.03
CA THR A 263 14.58 -31.67 -8.03
C THR A 263 13.61 -32.16 -6.96
N PRO A 264 13.68 -31.65 -5.72
CA PRO A 264 12.62 -31.87 -4.73
C PRO A 264 11.26 -31.44 -5.30
N GLY A 265 10.30 -32.37 -5.38
CA GLY A 265 9.00 -32.15 -6.00
C GLY A 265 8.95 -32.31 -7.54
N GLY A 266 10.08 -32.58 -8.19
CA GLY A 266 10.16 -32.86 -9.62
C GLY A 266 9.74 -34.29 -9.99
N LEU A 267 9.27 -34.48 -11.22
CA LEU A 267 8.95 -35.80 -11.78
C LEU A 267 10.04 -36.22 -12.78
N LEU A 268 10.68 -37.35 -12.53
CA LEU A 268 11.63 -37.96 -13.46
C LEU A 268 10.96 -39.10 -14.26
N LEU A 269 11.05 -39.03 -15.59
CA LEU A 269 10.54 -40.05 -16.50
C LEU A 269 11.70 -40.86 -17.10
N LEU A 270 11.68 -42.18 -16.95
CA LEU A 270 12.64 -43.10 -17.57
C LEU A 270 12.03 -43.83 -18.76
N GLY A 271 12.37 -43.37 -19.96
CA GLY A 271 11.91 -43.94 -21.23
C GLY A 271 12.92 -44.91 -21.85
N GLY A 272 12.43 -45.89 -22.61
CA GLY A 272 13.27 -46.82 -23.37
C GLY A 272 12.50 -48.03 -23.89
N ALA A 273 13.06 -48.75 -24.85
CA ALA A 273 12.40 -49.93 -25.46
C ALA A 273 12.11 -51.05 -24.43
N PRO A 274 11.21 -52.01 -24.74
CA PRO A 274 10.97 -53.16 -23.87
C PRO A 274 12.25 -53.94 -23.58
N LYS A 275 12.43 -54.36 -22.31
CA LYS A 275 13.56 -55.21 -21.85
C LYS A 275 14.98 -54.63 -21.97
N VAL A 276 15.14 -53.30 -22.08
CA VAL A 276 16.46 -52.64 -22.08
C VAL A 276 17.08 -52.44 -20.69
N GLY A 277 16.54 -53.07 -19.64
CA GLY A 277 17.08 -52.97 -18.29
C GLY A 277 16.67 -51.71 -17.49
N LYS A 278 15.58 -51.03 -17.87
CA LYS A 278 15.09 -49.83 -17.13
C LYS A 278 14.83 -50.11 -15.64
N THR A 279 14.23 -51.26 -15.34
CA THR A 279 13.95 -51.69 -13.97
C THR A 279 15.25 -51.95 -13.21
N ASP A 280 16.21 -52.61 -13.85
CA ASP A 280 17.51 -52.92 -13.23
C ASP A 280 18.31 -51.65 -12.93
N LEU A 281 18.31 -50.68 -13.88
CA LEU A 281 18.89 -49.36 -13.68
C LEU A 281 18.22 -48.62 -12.51
N LEU A 282 16.88 -48.59 -12.46
CA LEU A 282 16.12 -47.98 -11.38
C LEU A 282 16.43 -48.57 -10.01
N LEU A 283 16.44 -49.90 -9.91
CA LEU A 283 16.70 -50.59 -8.66
C LEU A 283 18.15 -50.38 -8.18
N SER A 284 19.11 -50.49 -9.10
CA SER A 284 20.51 -50.18 -8.80
C SER A 284 20.65 -48.74 -8.32
N TRP A 285 20.01 -47.80 -9.01
CA TRP A 285 20.09 -46.39 -8.68
C TRP A 285 19.47 -46.07 -7.30
N LEU A 286 18.29 -46.61 -7.00
CA LEU A 286 17.65 -46.47 -5.68
C LEU A 286 18.51 -47.07 -4.55
N ALA A 287 19.19 -48.20 -4.81
CA ALA A 287 20.09 -48.82 -3.85
C ALA A 287 21.29 -47.91 -3.53
N HIS A 288 21.92 -47.31 -4.55
CA HIS A 288 23.03 -46.38 -4.36
C HIS A 288 22.59 -45.09 -3.66
N LEU A 289 21.45 -44.51 -4.05
CA LEU A 289 20.88 -43.32 -3.40
C LEU A 289 20.57 -43.57 -1.91
N SER A 290 19.99 -44.72 -1.58
CA SER A 290 19.69 -45.06 -0.17
C SER A 290 20.96 -45.34 0.64
N ALA A 291 22.04 -45.78 0.00
CA ALA A 291 23.36 -45.97 0.63
C ALA A 291 24.21 -44.69 0.66
N GLY A 292 23.78 -43.59 0.03
CA GLY A 292 24.60 -42.38 -0.13
C GLY A 292 25.85 -42.60 -0.98
N LEU A 293 25.81 -43.56 -1.90
CA LEU A 293 26.93 -43.92 -2.79
C LEU A 293 26.74 -43.32 -4.19
N PRO A 294 27.83 -42.95 -4.88
CA PRO A 294 27.77 -42.51 -6.27
C PRO A 294 27.34 -43.66 -7.19
N VAL A 295 26.67 -43.31 -8.28
CA VAL A 295 26.27 -44.26 -9.33
C VAL A 295 27.32 -44.10 -10.44
N PHE A 296 28.29 -45.00 -10.42
CA PHE A 296 29.57 -45.04 -11.17
C PHE A 296 30.71 -44.21 -10.58
#